data_AF-A0A661E2E7-F1
#
_entry.id   AF-A0A661E2E7-F1
#
_cell.length_a   1.000
_cell.length_b   1.000
_cell.length_c   1.000
_cell.angle_alpha   90.00
_cell.angle_beta   90.00
_cell.angle_gamma   90.00
#
_symmetry.space_group_name_H-M   'P 1'
#
loop_
_entity.id
_entity.type
_entity.pdbx_description
1 polymer ?
#
loop_
_entity_poly.entity_id
_entity_poly.type
_entity_poly.pdbx_seq_one_letter_code
_entity_poly.pdbx_strand_id
1 'polypeptide(L)'
;MKIKVPKFETQEELFDYLVKNVDEHIYQKKLAIKEADSTFGTDVAPILILEGETYKGDTLNKDTENPDELMVKAIINTTNLMDSHDDVHIKGLWDKSLKENKRLKHIQEHEMKFDKVISDKTDLKGYVEEFTWKELGYDIEGKTQALVFDSNVKKSRNSFMFSEYKQGNVDNHSVGMRYVKLYFAMNSEKEHHAAYKDAWDKYYPEIANKAQADRKGYFYAVTEAKAIEGSAVVNGSNHITPTLSAKEEDIEVIENKELDAVKAFLGLD
;
A
#
# COMPACT_ATOMS: atom_id res chain seq x y z
N MET A 1 -8.37 1.15 -11.01
CA MET A 1 -8.98 1.39 -12.36
C MET A 1 -7.90 1.48 -13.41
N LYS A 2 -7.84 0.46 -14.27
CA LYS A 2 -6.98 0.36 -15.45
C LYS A 2 -7.61 1.14 -16.60
N ILE A 3 -6.82 1.99 -17.25
CA ILE A 3 -7.26 2.72 -18.45
C ILE A 3 -7.29 1.74 -19.62
N LYS A 4 -8.37 1.74 -20.41
CA LYS A 4 -8.46 0.92 -21.63
C LYS A 4 -7.69 1.62 -22.75
N VAL A 5 -6.55 1.06 -23.12
CA VAL A 5 -5.73 1.53 -24.23
C VAL A 5 -5.93 0.59 -25.42
N PRO A 6 -6.22 1.10 -26.64
CA PRO A 6 -6.28 0.28 -27.84
C PRO A 6 -4.95 -0.44 -28.12
N LYS A 7 -5.00 -1.50 -28.93
CA LYS A 7 -3.78 -2.12 -29.45
C LYS A 7 -3.25 -1.29 -30.61
N PHE A 8 -1.94 -1.08 -30.64
CA PHE A 8 -1.22 -0.38 -31.70
C PHE A 8 -0.14 -1.31 -32.27
N GLU A 9 0.20 -1.13 -33.54
CA GLU A 9 1.23 -1.94 -34.20
C GLU A 9 2.63 -1.46 -33.83
N THR A 10 2.76 -0.16 -33.57
CA THR A 10 4.02 0.47 -33.19
C THR A 10 3.95 1.14 -31.82
N GLN A 11 5.12 1.23 -31.17
CA GLN A 11 5.24 1.98 -29.92
C GLN A 11 5.01 3.48 -30.13
N GLU A 12 5.35 3.99 -31.31
CA GLU A 12 5.15 5.39 -31.65
C GLU A 12 3.66 5.78 -31.68
N GLU A 13 2.83 4.98 -32.34
CA GLU A 13 1.37 5.20 -32.37
C GLU A 13 0.75 5.12 -30.97
N LEU A 14 1.22 4.17 -30.16
CA LEU A 14 0.82 4.06 -28.75
C LEU A 14 1.17 5.34 -27.98
N PHE A 15 2.38 5.85 -28.11
CA PHE A 15 2.83 7.06 -27.41
C PHE A 15 2.04 8.29 -27.85
N ASP A 16 1.86 8.48 -29.15
CA ASP A 16 1.08 9.60 -29.68
C ASP A 16 -0.38 9.54 -29.19
N TYR A 17 -0.97 8.34 -29.10
CA TYR A 17 -2.28 8.16 -28.49
C TYR A 17 -2.30 8.52 -27.00
N LEU A 18 -1.31 8.04 -26.23
CA LEU A 18 -1.25 8.30 -24.79
C LEU A 18 -1.11 9.80 -24.50
N VAL A 19 -0.24 10.50 -25.23
CA VAL A 19 -0.04 11.94 -25.09
C VAL A 19 -1.30 12.72 -25.45
N LYS A 20 -1.96 12.36 -26.57
CA LYS A 20 -3.22 13.01 -26.97
C LYS A 20 -4.34 12.88 -25.93
N ASN A 21 -4.33 11.82 -25.12
CA ASN A 21 -5.38 11.51 -24.15
C ASN A 21 -4.92 11.62 -22.69
N VAL A 22 -3.73 12.16 -22.43
CA VAL A 22 -3.08 12.10 -21.10
C VAL A 22 -3.92 12.78 -20.02
N ASP A 23 -4.51 13.94 -20.33
CA ASP A 23 -5.32 14.70 -19.38
C ASP A 23 -6.59 13.94 -18.97
N GLU A 24 -7.25 13.31 -19.94
CA GLU A 24 -8.43 12.47 -19.70
C GLU A 24 -8.05 11.23 -18.88
N HIS A 25 -6.94 10.57 -19.20
CA HIS A 25 -6.47 9.42 -18.44
C HIS A 25 -6.12 9.80 -16.99
N ILE A 26 -5.45 10.93 -16.78
CA ILE A 26 -5.14 11.46 -15.45
C ILE A 26 -6.44 11.78 -14.70
N TYR A 27 -7.41 12.41 -15.36
CA TYR A 27 -8.69 12.75 -14.77
C TYR A 27 -9.46 11.49 -14.32
N GLN A 28 -9.59 10.50 -15.20
CA GLN A 28 -10.22 9.20 -14.87
C GLN A 28 -9.50 8.50 -13.71
N LYS A 29 -8.16 8.52 -13.70
CA LYS A 29 -7.37 7.93 -12.61
C LYS A 29 -7.62 8.62 -11.28
N LYS A 30 -7.83 9.95 -11.24
CA LYS A 30 -8.14 10.71 -10.03
C LYS A 30 -9.58 10.52 -9.52
N LEU A 31 -10.53 10.31 -10.42
CA LEU A 31 -11.94 10.11 -10.05
C LEU A 31 -12.20 8.77 -9.38
N ALA A 32 -11.48 7.73 -9.80
CA ALA A 32 -11.66 6.39 -9.26
C ALA A 32 -11.16 6.30 -7.80
N ILE A 33 -11.96 5.64 -6.95
CA ILE A 33 -11.40 5.01 -5.75
C ILE A 33 -10.56 3.83 -6.24
N LYS A 34 -9.33 3.73 -5.74
CA LYS A 34 -8.43 2.62 -6.02
C LYS A 34 -8.51 1.64 -4.88
N GLU A 35 -8.72 0.39 -5.24
CA GLU A 35 -8.89 -0.78 -4.39
C GLU A 35 -8.11 -1.93 -5.06
N ALA A 36 -8.05 -3.08 -4.39
CA ALA A 36 -7.44 -4.29 -4.91
C ALA A 36 -8.07 -4.76 -6.24
N ASP A 37 -7.28 -5.49 -7.04
CA ASP A 37 -7.79 -6.16 -8.23
C ASP A 37 -8.56 -7.43 -7.87
N SER A 38 -9.70 -7.63 -8.53
CA SER A 38 -10.49 -8.86 -8.43
C SER A 38 -9.85 -10.07 -9.12
N THR A 39 -8.80 -9.87 -9.92
CA THR A 39 -8.16 -10.88 -10.77
C THR A 39 -6.66 -10.63 -10.89
N PHE A 40 -5.83 -11.69 -10.87
CA PHE A 40 -4.41 -11.58 -11.22
C PHE A 40 -4.27 -10.92 -12.61
N GLY A 41 -3.65 -9.75 -12.65
CA GLY A 41 -3.27 -9.15 -13.91
C GLY A 41 -2.22 -10.03 -14.57
N THR A 42 -2.53 -10.69 -15.68
CA THR A 42 -1.60 -11.52 -16.47
C THR A 42 -0.39 -10.76 -17.03
N ASP A 43 -0.33 -9.44 -16.79
CA ASP A 43 0.65 -8.53 -17.36
C ASP A 43 1.79 -8.16 -16.39
N VAL A 44 1.74 -8.55 -15.11
CA VAL A 44 2.88 -8.31 -14.20
C VAL A 44 3.95 -9.38 -14.46
N ALA A 45 5.21 -8.96 -14.67
CA ALA A 45 6.30 -9.92 -14.78
C ALA A 45 6.41 -10.68 -13.44
N PRO A 46 6.61 -12.01 -13.45
CA PRO A 46 6.75 -12.75 -12.21
C PRO A 46 7.96 -12.21 -11.45
N ILE A 47 7.71 -11.63 -10.28
CA ILE A 47 8.77 -11.34 -9.32
C ILE A 47 9.10 -12.65 -8.61
N LEU A 48 10.38 -12.99 -8.52
CA LEU A 48 10.83 -14.18 -7.83
C LEU A 48 10.49 -14.03 -6.33
N ILE A 49 9.56 -14.85 -5.87
CA ILE A 49 9.28 -15.01 -4.44
C ILE A 49 10.42 -15.88 -3.89
N LEU A 50 11.02 -15.48 -2.76
CA LEU A 50 11.98 -16.36 -2.08
C LEU A 50 11.23 -17.64 -1.69
N GLU A 51 11.74 -18.83 -2.08
CA GLU A 51 11.26 -20.13 -1.57
C GLU A 51 11.65 -20.34 -0.08
N GLY A 52 11.77 -19.27 0.68
CA GLY A 52 12.10 -19.25 2.09
C GLY A 52 10.97 -18.54 2.81
N GLU A 53 10.19 -19.33 3.56
CA GLU A 53 9.18 -18.88 4.51
C GLU A 53 8.46 -17.60 4.04
N THR A 54 7.39 -17.75 3.21
CA THR A 54 6.18 -16.96 3.49
C THR A 54 6.08 -16.93 5.00
N TYR A 55 6.12 -15.75 5.64
CA TYR A 55 6.08 -15.65 7.10
C TYR A 55 4.78 -16.31 7.56
N LYS A 56 4.84 -17.64 7.69
CA LYS A 56 3.79 -18.51 8.15
C LYS A 56 3.48 -17.92 9.50
N GLY A 57 2.21 -17.64 9.76
CA GLY A 57 1.71 -16.94 10.95
C GLY A 57 2.01 -17.63 12.29
N ASP A 58 3.12 -18.34 12.42
CA ASP A 58 3.57 -18.98 13.64
C ASP A 58 4.09 -18.00 14.68
N THR A 59 4.47 -16.79 14.27
CA THR A 59 5.01 -15.72 15.14
C THR A 59 4.24 -14.40 15.09
N LEU A 60 2.97 -14.42 14.69
CA LEU A 60 2.06 -13.37 15.20
C LEU A 60 2.13 -13.42 16.72
N ASN A 61 2.35 -12.29 17.40
CA ASN A 61 2.50 -12.24 18.87
C ASN A 61 1.29 -12.90 19.52
N LYS A 62 1.41 -14.21 19.81
CA LYS A 62 0.42 -15.04 20.50
C LYS A 62 0.39 -14.69 22.00
N ASP A 63 1.36 -13.90 22.45
CA ASP A 63 1.53 -13.41 23.82
C ASP A 63 0.99 -11.99 23.99
N THR A 64 -0.21 -11.72 23.49
CA THR A 64 -1.03 -10.69 24.14
C THR A 64 -1.47 -11.26 25.49
N GLU A 65 -1.29 -10.52 26.58
CA GLU A 65 -1.83 -10.90 27.91
C GLU A 65 -3.34 -11.21 27.84
N ASN A 66 -4.03 -10.68 26.82
CA ASN A 66 -5.42 -10.93 26.50
C ASN A 66 -5.55 -11.92 25.31
N PRO A 67 -6.13 -13.13 25.51
CA PRO A 67 -6.28 -14.14 24.45
C PRO A 67 -7.30 -13.77 23.36
N ASP A 68 -8.09 -12.71 23.55
CA ASP A 68 -9.09 -12.20 22.60
C ASP A 68 -8.61 -10.96 21.81
N GLU A 69 -7.32 -10.60 21.93
CA GLU A 69 -6.66 -9.53 21.17
C GLU A 69 -5.45 -10.09 20.41
N LEU A 70 -5.07 -9.42 19.32
CA LEU A 70 -3.93 -9.80 18.49
C LEU A 70 -3.33 -8.57 17.83
N MET A 71 -2.04 -8.34 18.06
CA MET A 71 -1.31 -7.29 17.34
C MET A 71 -0.86 -7.78 15.97
N VAL A 72 -1.30 -7.07 14.92
CA VAL A 72 -0.98 -7.35 13.53
C VAL A 72 -0.23 -6.16 12.94
N LYS A 73 0.97 -6.38 12.39
CA LYS A 73 1.69 -5.42 11.56
C LYS A 73 1.39 -5.70 10.09
N ALA A 74 0.48 -4.92 9.50
CA ALA A 74 0.01 -5.10 8.13
C ALA A 74 0.72 -4.13 7.18
N ILE A 75 1.37 -4.67 6.14
CA ILE A 75 1.95 -3.86 5.06
C ILE A 75 0.84 -3.56 4.06
N ILE A 76 0.26 -2.36 4.12
CA ILE A 76 -0.93 -1.98 3.34
C ILE A 76 -0.60 -1.64 1.89
N ASN A 77 0.56 -1.03 1.66
CA ASN A 77 1.04 -0.65 0.33
C ASN A 77 2.55 -0.42 0.35
N THR A 78 3.24 -0.76 -0.73
CA THR A 78 4.65 -0.41 -0.95
C THR A 78 4.82 0.60 -2.08
N THR A 79 5.92 1.36 -2.03
CA THR A 79 6.32 2.31 -3.06
C THR A 79 7.31 1.66 -4.03
N ASN A 80 7.62 2.37 -5.12
CA ASN A 80 8.70 2.02 -6.06
C ASN A 80 8.49 0.70 -6.80
N LEU A 81 7.23 0.27 -6.91
CA LEU A 81 6.79 -0.90 -7.66
C LEU A 81 5.77 -0.46 -8.69
N MET A 82 5.96 -0.84 -9.95
CA MET A 82 4.97 -0.63 -11.00
C MET A 82 3.89 -1.71 -10.87
N ASP A 83 2.66 -1.28 -10.56
CA ASP A 83 1.55 -2.18 -10.31
C ASP A 83 0.82 -2.61 -11.61
N SER A 84 -0.25 -3.38 -11.44
CA SER A 84 -1.13 -3.86 -12.52
C SER A 84 -1.92 -2.75 -13.25
N HIS A 85 -2.01 -1.56 -12.65
CA HIS A 85 -2.67 -0.37 -13.18
C HIS A 85 -1.73 0.59 -13.92
N ASP A 86 -0.46 0.18 -14.08
CA ASP A 86 0.64 0.97 -14.63
C ASP A 86 0.97 2.20 -13.78
N ASP A 87 0.61 2.16 -12.50
CA ASP A 87 0.89 3.19 -11.51
C ASP A 87 2.16 2.81 -10.73
N VAL A 88 2.99 3.81 -10.42
CA VAL A 88 4.16 3.69 -9.56
C VAL A 88 3.98 4.64 -8.40
N HIS A 89 3.81 4.12 -7.19
CA HIS A 89 3.75 4.95 -5.99
C HIS A 89 5.15 5.43 -5.61
N ILE A 90 5.35 6.74 -5.52
CA ILE A 90 6.65 7.34 -5.20
C ILE A 90 6.76 7.62 -3.71
N LYS A 91 7.96 7.40 -3.14
CA LYS A 91 8.26 7.70 -1.73
C LYS A 91 7.76 9.10 -1.32
N GLY A 92 7.13 9.18 -0.15
CA GLY A 92 6.53 10.40 0.40
C GLY A 92 5.06 10.63 0.01
N LEU A 93 4.46 9.78 -0.84
CA LEU A 93 3.06 10.00 -1.27
C LEU A 93 2.04 10.04 -0.12
N TRP A 94 2.37 9.44 1.02
CA TRP A 94 1.49 9.29 2.18
C TRP A 94 1.66 10.38 3.24
N ASP A 95 2.72 11.20 3.18
CA ASP A 95 3.12 12.12 4.25
C ASP A 95 1.97 13.04 4.68
N LYS A 96 1.33 13.67 3.68
CA LYS A 96 0.19 14.56 3.92
C LYS A 96 -1.03 13.79 4.40
N SER A 97 -1.30 12.62 3.82
CA SER A 97 -2.47 11.81 4.19
C SER A 97 -2.38 11.35 5.64
N LEU A 98 -1.22 10.89 6.11
CA LEU A 98 -1.02 10.47 7.50
C LEU A 98 -1.03 11.65 8.49
N LYS A 99 -0.55 12.81 8.04
CA LYS A 99 -0.61 14.04 8.82
C LYS A 99 -2.05 14.51 9.03
N GLU A 100 -2.87 14.53 7.97
CA GLU A 100 -4.19 15.15 7.95
C GLU A 100 -5.35 14.18 8.20
N ASN A 101 -5.25 12.91 7.76
CA ASN A 101 -6.32 11.92 7.90
C ASN A 101 -6.18 11.11 9.19
N LYS A 102 -6.99 11.44 10.20
CA LYS A 102 -7.09 10.71 11.47
C LYS A 102 -8.20 9.66 11.49
N ARG A 103 -8.83 9.37 10.35
CA ARG A 103 -9.99 8.48 10.22
C ARG A 103 -9.69 7.20 9.44
N LEU A 104 -8.42 6.82 9.36
CA LEU A 104 -8.01 5.54 8.77
C LEU A 104 -8.71 4.39 9.49
N LYS A 105 -8.97 3.33 8.71
CA LYS A 105 -9.56 2.09 9.18
C LYS A 105 -8.78 0.93 8.59
N HIS A 106 -8.59 -0.11 9.38
CA HIS A 106 -8.25 -1.42 8.88
C HIS A 106 -9.56 -2.20 8.71
N ILE A 107 -9.87 -2.66 7.51
CA ILE A 107 -11.16 -3.30 7.20
C ILE A 107 -11.01 -4.61 6.44
N GLN A 108 -12.08 -5.39 6.39
CA GLN A 108 -12.20 -6.59 5.58
C GLN A 108 -12.58 -6.20 4.14
N GLU A 109 -11.77 -6.59 3.15
CA GLU A 109 -12.12 -6.65 1.72
C GLU A 109 -12.66 -5.34 1.09
N HIS A 110 -12.07 -4.19 1.45
CA HIS A 110 -12.53 -2.86 1.00
C HIS A 110 -14.00 -2.53 1.38
N GLU A 111 -14.62 -3.30 2.29
CA GLU A 111 -16.00 -3.08 2.70
C GLU A 111 -16.10 -2.09 3.87
N MET A 112 -16.49 -0.85 3.57
CA MET A 112 -16.70 0.21 4.56
C MET A 112 -18.03 0.06 5.34
N LYS A 113 -18.21 -1.07 6.02
CA LYS A 113 -19.37 -1.40 6.88
C LYS A 113 -18.93 -1.62 8.33
N PHE A 114 -19.85 -1.43 9.29
CA PHE A 114 -19.52 -1.49 10.72
C PHE A 114 -19.01 -2.86 11.19
N ASP A 115 -19.57 -3.94 10.65
CA ASP A 115 -19.22 -5.34 10.91
C ASP A 115 -17.94 -5.79 10.18
N LYS A 116 -17.44 -4.97 9.25
CA LYS A 116 -16.24 -5.23 8.45
C LYS A 116 -15.00 -4.50 8.96
N VAL A 117 -15.15 -3.64 9.96
CA VAL A 117 -14.02 -2.97 10.60
C VAL A 117 -13.22 -3.96 11.43
N ILE A 118 -11.92 -4.08 11.14
CA ILE A 118 -10.97 -4.91 11.88
C ILE A 118 -10.41 -4.09 13.06
N SER A 119 -9.92 -2.88 12.79
CA SER A 119 -9.47 -1.93 13.80
C SER A 119 -9.63 -0.49 13.32
N ASP A 120 -9.80 0.44 14.26
CA ASP A 120 -9.81 1.87 14.02
C ASP A 120 -9.44 2.65 15.29
N LYS A 121 -9.28 3.98 15.16
CA LYS A 121 -9.05 4.90 16.29
C LYS A 121 -7.82 4.48 17.11
N THR A 122 -7.98 4.22 18.41
CA THR A 122 -6.90 3.86 19.33
C THR A 122 -6.34 2.46 19.06
N ASP A 123 -7.09 1.62 18.36
CA ASP A 123 -6.69 0.25 18.02
C ASP A 123 -5.94 0.18 16.69
N LEU A 124 -5.66 1.34 16.06
CA LEU A 124 -4.98 1.42 14.77
C LEU A 124 -3.96 2.55 14.74
N LYS A 125 -2.71 2.21 14.44
CA LYS A 125 -1.64 3.17 14.14
C LYS A 125 -1.17 2.99 12.70
N GLY A 126 -1.46 3.98 11.86
CA GLY A 126 -0.96 4.04 10.49
C GLY A 126 0.28 4.93 10.37
N TYR A 127 1.32 4.47 9.70
CA TYR A 127 2.57 5.20 9.52
C TYR A 127 3.32 4.74 8.26
N VAL A 128 4.44 5.38 7.94
CA VAL A 128 5.36 4.93 6.88
C VAL A 128 6.70 4.47 7.46
N GLU A 129 7.26 3.42 6.88
CA GLU A 129 8.53 2.82 7.31
C GLU A 129 9.31 2.32 6.08
N GLU A 130 10.64 2.34 6.14
CA GLU A 130 11.48 1.80 5.07
C GLU A 130 11.82 0.33 5.32
N PHE A 131 11.59 -0.51 4.31
CA PHE A 131 11.95 -1.92 4.31
C PHE A 131 12.85 -2.23 3.12
N THR A 132 13.74 -3.20 3.27
CA THR A 132 14.30 -3.92 2.13
C THR A 132 13.23 -4.83 1.53
N TRP A 133 13.29 -5.10 0.23
CA TRP A 133 12.36 -6.05 -0.40
C TRP A 133 12.47 -7.47 0.20
N LYS A 134 13.66 -7.83 0.67
CA LYS A 134 13.92 -9.11 1.35
C LYS A 134 13.19 -9.23 2.68
N GLU A 135 13.10 -8.16 3.47
CA GLU A 135 12.30 -8.13 4.70
C GLU A 135 10.81 -8.34 4.45
N LEU A 136 10.35 -8.04 3.22
CA LEU A 136 8.98 -8.27 2.79
C LEU A 136 8.77 -9.64 2.10
N GLY A 137 9.81 -10.48 2.02
CA GLY A 137 9.72 -11.83 1.44
C GLY A 137 10.09 -11.95 -0.05
N TYR A 138 10.69 -10.92 -0.66
CA TYR A 138 11.00 -10.89 -2.10
C TYR A 138 12.50 -10.80 -2.36
N ASP A 139 13.00 -11.59 -3.32
CA ASP A 139 14.43 -11.58 -3.69
C ASP A 139 14.75 -10.44 -4.67
N ILE A 140 14.57 -9.21 -4.21
CA ILE A 140 14.91 -8.01 -4.98
C ILE A 140 15.89 -7.16 -4.18
N GLU A 141 16.89 -6.60 -4.85
CA GLU A 141 17.78 -5.63 -4.23
C GLU A 141 17.11 -4.27 -4.05
N GLY A 142 17.48 -3.57 -2.97
CA GLY A 142 17.01 -2.22 -2.70
C GLY A 142 15.95 -2.16 -1.61
N LYS A 143 15.29 -1.00 -1.54
CA LYS A 143 14.36 -0.64 -0.48
C LYS A 143 13.07 -0.05 -1.02
N THR A 144 12.03 -0.11 -0.22
CA THR A 144 10.74 0.53 -0.44
C THR A 144 10.30 1.25 0.83
N GLN A 145 9.56 2.35 0.67
CA GLN A 145 8.76 2.89 1.75
C GLN A 145 7.39 2.19 1.74
N ALA A 146 6.98 1.61 2.86
CA ALA A 146 5.70 0.97 3.03
C ALA A 146 4.74 1.85 3.85
N LEU A 147 3.45 1.82 3.51
CA LEU A 147 2.36 2.22 4.41
C LEU A 147 2.06 1.03 5.33
N VAL A 148 2.25 1.23 6.63
CA VAL A 148 2.15 0.17 7.65
C VAL A 148 1.03 0.49 8.61
N PHE A 149 0.20 -0.50 8.89
CA PHE A 149 -0.83 -0.45 9.93
C PHE A 149 -0.48 -1.42 11.05
N ASP A 150 -0.16 -0.88 12.23
CA ASP A 150 -0.18 -1.64 13.47
C ASP A 150 -1.62 -1.67 14.00
N SER A 151 -2.21 -2.85 13.97
CA SER A 151 -3.63 -3.07 14.21
C SER A 151 -3.80 -3.97 15.43
N ASN A 152 -4.45 -3.46 16.48
CA ASN A 152 -4.96 -4.29 17.56
C ASN A 152 -6.28 -4.95 17.12
N VAL A 153 -6.18 -6.17 16.62
CA VAL A 153 -7.32 -6.96 16.13
C VAL A 153 -8.02 -7.59 17.34
N LYS A 154 -9.22 -7.13 17.64
CA LYS A 154 -10.02 -7.66 18.75
C LYS A 154 -11.09 -8.60 18.25
N LYS A 155 -11.19 -9.78 18.86
CA LYS A 155 -12.23 -10.77 18.56
C LYS A 155 -13.65 -10.22 18.74
N SER A 156 -13.83 -9.33 19.72
CA SER A 156 -15.11 -8.64 19.97
C SER A 156 -15.49 -7.64 18.88
N ARG A 157 -14.51 -7.16 18.10
CA ARG A 157 -14.71 -6.20 17.01
C ARG A 157 -15.00 -6.91 15.69
N ASN A 158 -14.19 -7.92 15.36
CA ASN A 158 -14.37 -8.76 14.18
C ASN A 158 -13.82 -10.16 14.46
N SER A 159 -14.70 -11.07 14.89
CA SER A 159 -14.30 -12.43 15.28
C SER A 159 -13.79 -13.26 14.10
N PHE A 160 -14.32 -13.01 12.90
CA PHE A 160 -13.91 -13.71 11.69
C PHE A 160 -12.46 -13.36 11.35
N MET A 161 -12.16 -12.07 11.17
CA MET A 161 -10.80 -11.63 10.82
C MET A 161 -9.79 -11.91 11.93
N PHE A 162 -10.20 -11.83 13.21
CA PHE A 162 -9.35 -12.28 14.31
C PHE A 162 -8.90 -13.73 14.13
N SER A 163 -9.82 -14.63 13.79
CA SER A 163 -9.51 -16.04 13.52
C SER A 163 -8.64 -16.22 12.29
N GLU A 164 -8.91 -15.50 11.19
CA GLU A 164 -8.10 -15.59 9.96
C GLU A 164 -6.66 -15.14 10.19
N TYR A 165 -6.45 -14.00 10.88
CA TYR A 165 -5.11 -13.57 11.25
C TYR A 165 -4.44 -14.57 12.19
N LYS A 166 -5.12 -14.99 13.25
CA LYS A 166 -4.55 -15.94 14.23
C LYS A 166 -4.12 -17.27 13.61
N GLN A 167 -4.78 -17.69 12.53
CA GLN A 167 -4.44 -18.89 11.76
C GLN A 167 -3.37 -18.65 10.69
N GLY A 168 -3.01 -17.39 10.42
CA GLY A 168 -2.05 -17.03 9.38
C GLY A 168 -2.63 -17.11 7.97
N ASN A 169 -3.96 -16.97 7.81
CA ASN A 169 -4.64 -17.06 6.51
C ASN A 169 -4.65 -15.74 5.74
N VAL A 170 -4.22 -14.63 6.35
CA VAL A 170 -4.22 -13.30 5.72
C VAL A 170 -2.85 -13.02 5.12
N ASP A 171 -2.72 -13.30 3.83
CA ASP A 171 -1.45 -13.20 3.12
C ASP A 171 -1.17 -11.78 2.59
N ASN A 172 -2.22 -11.02 2.25
CA ASN A 172 -2.08 -9.76 1.51
C ASN A 172 -2.97 -8.65 2.08
N HIS A 173 -2.52 -7.42 1.83
CA HIS A 173 -3.28 -6.22 2.08
C HIS A 173 -3.33 -5.30 0.87
N SER A 174 -4.23 -4.34 0.91
CA SER A 174 -4.39 -3.33 -0.13
C SER A 174 -4.84 -2.01 0.48
N VAL A 175 -4.51 -0.92 -0.19
CA VAL A 175 -4.93 0.43 0.21
C VAL A 175 -6.18 0.84 -0.55
N GLY A 176 -7.20 1.31 0.18
CA GLY A 176 -8.25 2.14 -0.39
C GLY A 176 -7.75 3.56 -0.50
N MET A 177 -7.67 4.12 -1.70
CA MET A 177 -7.10 5.45 -1.89
C MET A 177 -7.73 6.25 -3.03
N ARG A 178 -7.41 7.54 -3.06
CA ARG A 178 -7.65 8.43 -4.21
C ARG A 178 -6.39 9.21 -4.55
N TYR A 179 -6.03 9.25 -5.83
CA TYR A 179 -4.89 10.05 -6.29
C TYR A 179 -5.16 11.55 -6.19
N VAL A 180 -4.14 12.31 -5.81
CA VAL A 180 -4.15 13.79 -5.78
C VAL A 180 -3.20 14.33 -6.83
N LYS A 181 -1.95 13.89 -6.82
CA LYS A 181 -0.91 14.27 -7.78
C LYS A 181 -0.29 13.03 -8.40
N LEU A 182 -0.27 13.00 -9.72
CA LEU A 182 0.40 12.00 -10.53
C LEU A 182 0.94 12.65 -11.80
N TYR A 183 2.04 12.09 -12.32
CA TYR A 183 2.70 12.52 -13.54
C TYR A 183 2.72 11.36 -14.52
N PHE A 184 2.37 11.63 -15.78
CA PHE A 184 2.58 10.67 -16.84
C PHE A 184 4.06 10.69 -17.24
N ALA A 185 4.70 9.53 -17.19
CA ALA A 185 6.10 9.32 -17.52
C ALA A 185 6.19 8.42 -18.75
N MET A 186 6.96 8.83 -19.75
CA MET A 186 7.05 8.13 -21.03
C MET A 186 8.47 8.20 -21.60
N ASN A 187 8.99 7.07 -22.02
CA ASN A 187 10.34 6.94 -22.58
C ASN A 187 10.35 7.31 -24.07
N SER A 188 10.27 8.60 -24.39
CA SER A 188 10.28 9.09 -25.77
C SER A 188 11.32 10.17 -26.00
N GLU A 189 12.01 10.10 -27.14
CA GLU A 189 13.02 11.08 -27.57
C GLU A 189 12.45 12.20 -28.45
N LYS A 190 11.13 12.22 -28.70
CA LYS A 190 10.49 13.29 -29.48
C LYS A 190 10.52 14.59 -28.68
N GLU A 191 10.92 15.70 -29.32
CA GLU A 191 11.08 17.01 -28.67
C GLU A 191 9.80 17.48 -27.93
N HIS A 192 8.63 17.28 -28.53
CA HIS A 192 7.35 17.65 -27.92
C HIS A 192 6.90 16.70 -26.79
N HIS A 193 7.66 15.63 -26.51
CA HIS A 193 7.45 14.72 -25.38
C HIS A 193 8.40 15.00 -24.20
N ALA A 194 9.24 16.05 -24.28
CA ALA A 194 10.27 16.35 -23.29
C ALA A 194 9.77 16.29 -21.84
N ALA A 195 8.61 16.88 -21.52
CA ALA A 195 8.07 16.86 -20.16
C ALA A 195 7.74 15.43 -19.64
N TYR A 196 7.33 14.53 -20.51
CA TYR A 196 7.05 13.13 -20.14
C TYR A 196 8.35 12.32 -20.02
N LYS A 197 9.35 12.65 -20.83
CA LYS A 197 10.70 12.09 -20.72
C LYS A 197 11.39 12.54 -19.44
N ASP A 198 11.25 13.81 -19.06
CA ASP A 198 11.74 14.34 -17.79
C ASP A 198 11.12 13.60 -16.60
N ALA A 199 9.81 13.33 -16.65
CA ALA A 199 9.13 12.54 -15.63
C ALA A 199 9.62 11.08 -15.62
N TRP A 200 9.84 10.47 -16.79
CA TRP A 200 10.45 9.15 -16.90
C TRP A 200 11.83 9.12 -16.27
N ASP A 201 12.74 9.98 -16.69
CA ASP A 201 14.12 10.00 -16.21
C ASP A 201 14.23 10.29 -14.71
N LYS A 202 13.28 11.06 -14.18
CA LYS A 202 13.20 11.34 -12.76
C LYS A 202 12.77 10.13 -11.93
N TYR A 203 11.71 9.43 -12.33
CA TYR A 203 11.07 8.42 -11.48
C TYR A 203 11.44 6.97 -11.83
N TYR A 204 11.83 6.71 -13.07
CA TYR A 204 12.24 5.38 -13.53
C TYR A 204 13.39 4.77 -12.70
N PRO A 205 14.43 5.53 -12.27
CA PRO A 205 15.51 4.98 -11.46
C PRO A 205 15.06 4.33 -10.15
N GLU A 206 13.93 4.79 -9.59
CA GLU A 206 13.37 4.30 -8.33
C GLU A 206 12.62 2.96 -8.47
N ILE A 207 12.18 2.59 -9.67
CA ILE A 207 11.33 1.41 -9.89
C ILE A 207 12.13 0.11 -9.68
N ALA A 208 11.60 -0.79 -8.86
CA ALA A 208 12.20 -2.10 -8.59
C ALA A 208 12.03 -3.07 -9.79
N ASN A 209 10.82 -3.19 -10.33
CA ASN A 209 10.49 -4.07 -11.46
C ASN A 209 10.65 -3.38 -12.83
N LYS A 210 11.85 -2.86 -13.12
CA LYS A 210 12.16 -2.07 -14.33
C LYS A 210 11.75 -2.74 -15.65
N ALA A 211 11.87 -4.06 -15.75
CA ALA A 211 11.46 -4.82 -16.93
C ALA A 211 9.99 -4.57 -17.35
N GLN A 212 9.10 -4.30 -16.39
CA GLN A 212 7.70 -3.95 -16.69
C GLN A 212 7.58 -2.56 -17.30
N ALA A 213 8.29 -1.58 -16.74
CA ALA A 213 8.35 -0.23 -17.26
C ALA A 213 9.00 -0.23 -18.65
N ASP A 214 10.13 -0.90 -18.84
CA ASP A 214 10.85 -0.99 -20.12
C ASP A 214 9.98 -1.57 -21.23
N ARG A 215 9.27 -2.66 -20.93
CA ARG A 215 8.38 -3.34 -21.88
C ARG A 215 7.22 -2.45 -22.31
N LYS A 216 6.68 -1.61 -21.42
CA LYS A 216 5.58 -0.70 -21.75
C LYS A 216 6.06 0.63 -22.36
N GLY A 217 7.22 1.12 -21.91
CA GLY A 217 7.76 2.43 -22.25
C GLY A 217 7.03 3.61 -21.61
N TYR A 218 6.10 3.37 -20.68
CA TYR A 218 5.42 4.43 -19.91
C TYR A 218 4.90 3.91 -18.56
N PHE A 219 4.63 4.84 -17.64
CA PHE A 219 3.94 4.61 -16.37
C PHE A 219 3.35 5.91 -15.81
N TYR A 220 2.59 5.82 -14.72
CA TYR A 220 2.08 6.99 -14.00
C TYR A 220 2.73 7.08 -12.61
N ALA A 221 3.58 8.09 -12.41
CA ALA A 221 4.23 8.34 -11.12
C ALA A 221 3.27 9.04 -10.16
N VAL A 222 2.78 8.34 -9.14
CA VAL A 222 1.87 8.87 -8.12
C VAL A 222 2.68 9.44 -6.96
N THR A 223 2.55 10.74 -6.72
CA THR A 223 3.38 11.49 -5.76
C THR A 223 2.59 12.07 -4.59
N GLU A 224 1.26 12.06 -4.66
CA GLU A 224 0.38 12.42 -3.54
C GLU A 224 -0.93 11.64 -3.68
N ALA A 225 -1.33 10.93 -2.65
CA ALA A 225 -2.60 10.21 -2.58
C ALA A 225 -3.27 10.40 -1.21
N LYS A 226 -4.59 10.28 -1.19
CA LYS A 226 -5.38 10.20 0.05
C LYS A 226 -5.59 8.74 0.39
N ALA A 227 -4.93 8.26 1.43
CA ALA A 227 -5.27 6.98 2.04
C ALA A 227 -6.63 7.12 2.73
N ILE A 228 -7.55 6.22 2.41
CA ILE A 228 -8.91 6.15 2.98
C ILE A 228 -8.93 5.07 4.05
N GLU A 229 -8.41 3.88 3.70
CA GLU A 229 -8.37 2.70 4.55
C GLU A 229 -7.27 1.74 4.07
N GLY A 230 -6.96 0.75 4.89
CA GLY A 230 -6.18 -0.43 4.53
C GLY A 230 -7.04 -1.67 4.74
N SER A 231 -6.96 -2.60 3.81
CA SER A 231 -7.84 -3.77 3.77
C SER A 231 -7.06 -5.06 3.78
N ALA A 232 -7.53 -6.04 4.56
CA ALA A 232 -7.17 -7.43 4.38
C ALA A 232 -7.85 -7.93 3.10
N VAL A 233 -7.07 -8.43 2.15
CA VAL A 233 -7.56 -8.89 0.85
C VAL A 233 -6.91 -10.21 0.48
N VAL A 234 -7.60 -11.00 -0.35
CA VAL A 234 -7.02 -12.23 -0.90
C VAL A 234 -5.87 -11.90 -1.86
N ASN A 235 -6.06 -10.88 -2.71
CA ASN A 235 -5.08 -10.42 -3.68
C ASN A 235 -5.01 -8.88 -3.68
N GLY A 236 -3.81 -8.30 -3.63
CA GLY A 236 -3.59 -6.85 -3.78
C GLY A 236 -3.08 -6.49 -5.18
N SER A 237 -3.43 -5.31 -5.69
CA SER A 237 -2.84 -4.77 -6.94
C SER A 237 -1.36 -4.48 -6.78
N ASN A 238 -0.98 -3.97 -5.60
CA ASN A 238 0.38 -4.03 -5.12
C ASN A 238 0.54 -5.39 -4.43
N HIS A 239 1.37 -6.24 -5.02
CA HIS A 239 1.49 -7.64 -4.63
C HIS A 239 2.53 -7.89 -3.53
N ILE A 240 3.18 -6.84 -3.00
CA ILE A 240 4.18 -6.95 -1.92
C ILE A 240 3.60 -6.27 -0.67
N THR A 241 2.60 -6.92 -0.06
CA THR A 241 1.81 -6.36 1.06
C THR A 241 1.53 -7.38 2.17
N PRO A 242 2.58 -8.06 2.69
CA PRO A 242 2.40 -9.17 3.62
C PRO A 242 1.87 -8.75 4.99
N THR A 243 1.40 -9.73 5.75
CA THR A 243 1.36 -9.64 7.22
C THR A 243 2.76 -9.90 7.77
N LEU A 244 3.31 -8.99 8.56
CA LEU A 244 4.55 -9.23 9.28
C LEU A 244 4.27 -9.71 10.70
N SER A 245 5.04 -10.68 11.16
CA SER A 245 5.14 -11.00 12.58
C SER A 245 5.73 -9.80 13.31
N ALA A 246 5.02 -9.28 14.32
CA ALA A 246 5.62 -8.33 15.23
C ALA A 246 6.76 -9.04 15.97
N LYS A 247 8.00 -8.61 15.76
CA LYS A 247 9.02 -8.81 16.80
C LYS A 247 8.55 -7.99 18.00
N GLU A 248 8.77 -8.49 19.21
CA GLU A 248 8.71 -7.67 20.43
C GLU A 248 9.69 -6.51 20.27
N GLU A 249 9.26 -5.43 19.64
CA GLU A 249 9.76 -4.12 19.96
C GLU A 249 8.97 -3.70 21.19
N ASP A 250 9.69 -3.38 22.27
CA ASP A 250 9.11 -2.74 23.43
C ASP A 250 8.13 -1.68 22.93
N ILE A 251 6.84 -1.94 23.11
CA ILE A 251 5.87 -0.87 23.05
C ILE A 251 6.32 0.00 24.21
N GLU A 252 7.07 1.06 23.94
CA GLU A 252 7.11 2.20 24.83
C GLU A 252 5.64 2.57 24.97
N VAL A 253 5.05 2.08 26.05
CA VAL A 253 3.83 2.61 26.60
C VAL A 253 4.14 4.09 26.66
N ILE A 254 3.50 4.86 25.78
CA ILE A 254 3.49 6.30 25.92
C ILE A 254 2.80 6.49 27.26
N GLU A 255 3.59 6.59 28.34
CA GLU A 255 3.13 7.07 29.62
C GLU A 255 2.44 8.37 29.27
N ASN A 256 1.11 8.36 29.34
CA ASN A 256 0.31 9.52 29.05
C ASN A 256 0.61 10.53 30.17
N LYS A 257 1.67 11.32 30.00
CA LYS A 257 2.00 12.44 30.88
C LYS A 257 0.82 13.41 30.99
N GLU A 258 -0.07 13.42 29.99
CA GLU A 258 -1.35 14.14 30.04
C GLU A 258 -2.38 13.46 30.95
N LEU A 259 -2.44 12.13 31.02
CA LEU A 259 -3.37 11.40 31.89
C LEU A 259 -2.96 11.52 33.36
N ASP A 260 -1.66 11.45 33.66
CA ASP A 260 -1.15 11.63 35.03
C ASP A 260 -1.28 13.10 35.49
N ALA A 261 -1.07 14.07 34.59
CA ALA A 261 -1.34 15.47 34.87
C ALA A 261 -2.84 15.73 35.13
N VAL A 262 -3.73 15.04 34.40
CA VAL A 262 -5.18 15.14 34.58
C VAL A 262 -5.64 14.45 35.88
N LYS A 263 -5.10 13.27 36.22
CA LYS A 263 -5.38 12.59 37.50
C LYS A 263 -4.89 13.40 38.70
N ALA A 264 -3.67 13.96 38.61
CA ALA A 264 -3.12 14.85 39.63
C ALA A 264 -3.93 16.14 39.77
N PHE A 265 -4.44 16.70 38.67
CA PHE A 265 -5.31 17.87 38.70
C PHE A 265 -6.70 17.57 39.28
N LEU A 266 -7.23 16.36 39.04
CA LEU A 266 -8.55 15.94 39.51
C LEU A 266 -8.55 15.28 40.89
N GLY A 267 -7.39 15.05 41.51
CA GLY A 267 -7.27 14.42 42.83
C GLY A 267 -7.77 12.99 42.88
N LEU A 268 -7.65 12.27 41.75
CA LEU A 268 -8.03 10.87 41.63
C LEU A 268 -6.74 10.04 41.71
N ASP A 269 -6.44 9.52 42.90
CA ASP A 269 -5.43 8.48 43.10
C ASP A 269 -5.90 7.13 42.53
#